data_AF-A0A1G6N289-F1
#
_entry.id   AF-A0A1G6N289-F1
#
_cell.length_a   1.000
_cell.length_b   1.000
_cell.length_c   1.000
_cell.angle_alpha   90.00
_cell.angle_beta   90.00
_cell.angle_gamma   90.00
#
_symmetry.space_group_name_H-M   'P 1'
#
loop_
_entity.id
_entity.type
_entity.pdbx_description
1 polymer ?
#
loop_
_entity_poly.entity_id
_entity_poly.type
_entity_poly.pdbx_seq_one_letter_code
_entity_poly.pdbx_strand_id
1 'polypeptide(L)'
;MRIVKNLTFQVIVAIICGIAVGAIWPSVGQEMKPIGETFINMIKMVIAPIIFLTIVLGIASMGSMKKVGRVGGKALLYFEIVTTAALLIGIIVANVVRPGDGLDPSKLKGGDVSQYVQSGQEMKWMDFFLHIVPSNMF
;
A
#
# COMPACT_ATOMS: atom_id res chain seq x y z
N MET A 1 -4.68 -17.46 30.29
CA MET A 1 -5.10 -18.03 28.98
C MET A 1 -5.92 -17.10 28.07
N ARG A 2 -6.15 -15.81 28.38
CA ARG A 2 -6.85 -14.87 27.45
C ARG A 2 -5.93 -14.26 26.38
N ILE A 3 -4.64 -14.07 26.69
CA ILE A 3 -3.66 -13.39 25.81
C ILE A 3 -3.34 -14.23 24.57
N VAL A 4 -3.18 -15.54 24.71
CA VAL A 4 -2.91 -16.46 23.58
C VAL A 4 -4.09 -16.63 22.61
N LYS A 5 -5.29 -16.18 22.98
CA LYS A 5 -6.47 -16.16 22.10
C LYS A 5 -6.66 -14.83 21.36
N ASN A 6 -5.82 -13.82 21.66
CA ASN A 6 -5.90 -12.52 21.01
C ASN A 6 -5.20 -12.57 19.65
N LEU A 7 -5.93 -12.23 18.57
CA LEU A 7 -5.40 -12.24 17.20
C LEU A 7 -4.22 -11.29 17.01
N THR A 8 -4.27 -10.08 17.57
CA THR A 8 -3.16 -9.13 17.49
C THR A 8 -1.89 -9.69 18.11
N PHE A 9 -2.02 -10.33 19.28
CA PHE A 9 -0.89 -10.99 19.92
C PHE A 9 -0.33 -12.13 19.07
N GLN A 10 -1.21 -12.97 18.49
CA GLN A 10 -0.81 -14.05 17.60
C GLN A 10 -0.08 -13.55 16.34
N VAL A 11 -0.57 -12.46 15.73
CA VAL A 11 0.06 -11.85 14.54
C VAL A 11 1.44 -11.30 14.87
N ILE A 12 1.60 -10.59 15.99
CA ILE A 12 2.90 -10.06 16.41
C ILE A 12 3.89 -11.22 16.64
N VAL A 13 3.47 -12.27 17.36
CA VAL A 13 4.31 -13.46 17.57
C VAL A 13 4.66 -14.12 16.24
N ALA A 14 3.70 -14.28 15.32
CA ALA A 14 3.94 -14.87 14.00
C ALA A 14 4.94 -14.05 13.16
N ILE A 15 4.87 -12.72 13.21
CA ILE A 15 5.84 -11.83 12.52
C ILE A 15 7.24 -12.04 13.09
N ILE A 16 7.38 -12.05 14.42
CA ILE A 16 8.68 -12.25 15.09
C ILE A 16 9.25 -13.63 14.72
N CYS A 17 8.42 -14.68 14.78
CA CYS A 17 8.82 -16.02 14.37
C CYS A 17 9.22 -16.06 12.88
N GLY A 18 8.47 -15.42 11.99
CA GLY A 18 8.80 -15.35 10.56
C GLY A 18 10.13 -14.66 10.28
N ILE A 19 10.41 -13.55 10.97
CA ILE A 19 11.69 -12.85 10.90
C ILE A 19 12.82 -13.76 11.41
N ALA A 20 12.62 -14.42 12.56
CA ALA A 20 13.62 -15.32 13.13
C ALA A 20 13.94 -16.49 12.19
N VAL A 21 12.92 -17.12 11.59
CA VAL A 21 13.11 -18.19 10.61
C VAL A 21 13.85 -17.69 9.37
N GLY A 22 13.47 -16.54 8.82
CA GLY A 22 14.14 -15.97 7.65
C GLY A 22 15.60 -15.59 7.90
N ALA A 23 15.94 -15.19 9.13
CA ALA A 23 17.31 -14.83 9.51
C ALA A 23 18.19 -16.05 9.82
N ILE A 24 17.65 -17.08 10.50
CA ILE A 24 18.42 -18.25 10.94
C ILE A 24 18.48 -19.34 9.84
N TRP A 25 17.39 -19.52 9.08
CA TRP A 25 17.28 -20.50 7.98
C TRP A 25 16.79 -19.83 6.69
N PRO A 26 17.66 -19.12 5.96
CA PRO A 26 17.27 -18.36 4.77
C PRO A 26 16.66 -19.22 3.65
N SER A 27 17.14 -20.45 3.47
CA SER A 27 16.60 -21.39 2.46
C SER A 27 15.14 -21.75 2.76
N VAL A 28 14.86 -22.12 4.01
CA VAL A 28 13.49 -22.42 4.47
C VAL A 28 12.60 -21.20 4.34
N GLY A 29 13.10 -20.01 4.72
CA GLY A 29 12.37 -18.76 4.55
C GLY A 29 11.97 -18.47 3.10
N GLN A 30 12.85 -18.76 2.13
CA GLN A 30 12.54 -18.60 0.70
C GLN A 30 11.50 -19.62 0.22
N GLU A 31 11.59 -20.87 0.66
CA GLU A 31 10.62 -21.92 0.32
C GLU A 31 9.21 -21.63 0.86
N MET A 32 9.08 -20.83 1.93
CA MET A 32 7.79 -20.41 2.46
C MET A 32 7.11 -19.27 1.67
N LYS A 33 7.80 -18.66 0.69
CA LYS A 33 7.24 -17.57 -0.14
C LYS A 33 5.85 -17.90 -0.74
N PRO A 34 5.59 -19.09 -1.31
CA PRO A 34 4.28 -19.42 -1.88
C PRO A 34 3.13 -19.31 -0.86
N ILE A 35 3.39 -19.57 0.42
CA ILE A 35 2.38 -19.44 1.49
C ILE A 35 2.00 -17.97 1.68
N GLY A 36 3.02 -17.10 1.80
CA GLY A 36 2.81 -15.66 1.93
C GLY A 36 2.12 -15.07 0.69
N GLU A 37 2.54 -15.50 -0.50
CA GLU A 37 1.97 -15.04 -1.75
C GLU A 37 0.50 -15.49 -1.90
N THR A 38 0.18 -16.73 -1.56
CA THR A 38 -1.20 -17.23 -1.53
C THR A 38 -2.06 -16.45 -0.55
N PHE A 39 -1.55 -16.15 0.65
CA PHE A 39 -2.26 -15.33 1.63
C PHE A 39 -2.58 -13.93 1.12
N ILE A 40 -1.60 -13.26 0.52
CA ILE A 40 -1.80 -11.93 -0.09
C ILE A 40 -2.80 -12.01 -1.25
N ASN A 41 -2.76 -13.05 -2.07
CA ASN A 41 -3.71 -13.25 -3.17
C ASN A 41 -5.14 -13.47 -2.66
N MET A 42 -5.31 -14.22 -1.57
CA MET A 42 -6.61 -14.37 -0.90
C MET A 42 -7.16 -13.03 -0.40
N ILE A 43 -6.31 -12.19 0.20
CA ILE A 43 -6.71 -10.83 0.61
C ILE A 43 -7.10 -9.99 -0.61
N LYS A 44 -6.26 -9.97 -1.66
CA LYS A 44 -6.49 -9.19 -2.89
C LYS A 44 -7.80 -9.55 -3.57
N MET A 45 -8.15 -10.84 -3.62
CA MET A 45 -9.41 -11.33 -4.17
C MET A 45 -10.63 -10.73 -3.46
N VAL A 46 -10.53 -10.51 -2.15
CA VAL A 46 -11.64 -10.01 -1.32
C VAL A 46 -11.70 -8.47 -1.30
N ILE A 47 -10.58 -7.77 -1.51
CA ILE A 47 -10.51 -6.30 -1.48
C ILE A 47 -11.49 -5.65 -2.48
N ALA A 48 -11.45 -6.07 -3.74
CA ALA A 48 -12.28 -5.47 -4.79
C ALA A 48 -13.80 -5.52 -4.50
N PRO A 49 -14.40 -6.69 -4.21
CA PRO A 49 -15.83 -6.75 -3.89
C PRO A 49 -16.18 -6.02 -2.60
N ILE A 50 -15.34 -6.09 -1.56
CA ILE A 50 -15.61 -5.36 -0.30
C ILE A 50 -15.64 -3.85 -0.53
N ILE A 51 -14.68 -3.30 -1.27
CA ILE A 51 -14.63 -1.85 -1.55
C ILE A 51 -15.87 -1.42 -2.33
N PHE A 52 -16.23 -2.15 -3.39
CA PHE A 52 -17.40 -1.83 -4.20
C PHE A 52 -18.69 -1.84 -3.36
N LEU A 53 -18.95 -2.93 -2.63
CA LEU A 53 -20.15 -3.07 -1.80
C LEU A 53 -20.20 -2.01 -0.70
N THR A 54 -19.07 -1.70 -0.07
CA THR A 54 -18.99 -0.69 0.99
C THR A 54 -19.28 0.71 0.45
N ILE A 55 -18.72 1.07 -0.72
CA ILE A 55 -18.97 2.37 -1.34
C ILE A 55 -20.42 2.49 -1.80
N VAL A 56 -20.96 1.47 -2.47
CA VAL A 56 -22.36 1.47 -2.96
C VAL A 56 -23.34 1.58 -1.80
N LEU A 57 -23.19 0.73 -0.77
CA LEU A 57 -24.05 0.78 0.42
C LEU A 57 -23.89 2.10 1.18
N GLY A 58 -22.66 2.59 1.30
CA GLY A 58 -22.36 3.88 1.92
C GLY A 58 -23.07 5.03 1.21
N ILE A 59 -22.96 5.11 -0.12
CA ILE A 59 -23.63 6.14 -0.93
C ILE A 59 -25.15 6.01 -0.83
N ALA A 60 -25.69 4.79 -0.97
CA ALA A 60 -27.13 4.52 -0.87
C ALA A 60 -27.70 4.97 0.48
N SER A 61 -26.97 4.74 1.58
CA SER A 61 -27.40 5.12 2.94
C SER A 61 -27.50 6.63 3.18
N MET A 62 -26.76 7.46 2.41
CA MET A 62 -26.73 8.91 2.60
C MET A 62 -27.92 9.64 1.98
N GLY A 63 -28.66 8.99 1.08
CA GLY A 63 -29.92 9.46 0.48
C GLY A 63 -29.83 10.75 -0.37
N SER A 64 -28.66 11.38 -0.50
CA SER A 64 -28.50 12.60 -1.33
C SER A 64 -27.07 12.76 -1.85
N MET A 65 -26.94 13.01 -3.16
CA MET A 65 -25.65 13.20 -3.82
C MET A 65 -24.87 14.41 -3.30
N LYS A 66 -25.56 15.47 -2.84
CA LYS A 66 -24.91 16.64 -2.22
C LYS A 66 -24.16 16.28 -0.94
N LYS A 67 -24.69 15.37 -0.12
CA LYS A 67 -24.00 14.90 1.09
C LYS A 67 -22.78 14.05 0.72
N VAL A 68 -22.91 13.16 -0.25
CA VAL A 68 -21.82 12.32 -0.77
C VAL A 68 -20.67 13.19 -1.28
N GLY A 69 -20.95 14.18 -2.14
CA GLY A 69 -19.92 15.10 -2.66
C GLY A 69 -19.22 15.90 -1.54
N ARG A 70 -19.96 16.33 -0.51
CA ARG A 70 -19.37 17.04 0.64
C ARG A 70 -18.47 16.13 1.49
N VAL A 71 -18.87 14.88 1.71
CA VAL A 71 -18.06 13.92 2.47
C VAL A 71 -16.83 13.51 1.66
N GLY A 72 -16.99 13.21 0.36
CA GLY A 72 -15.89 12.89 -0.55
C GLY A 72 -14.88 14.04 -0.66
N GLY A 73 -15.34 15.28 -0.82
CA GLY A 73 -14.45 16.45 -0.84
C GLY A 73 -13.69 16.65 0.48
N LYS A 74 -14.36 16.46 1.63
CA LYS A 74 -13.67 16.49 2.93
C LYS A 74 -12.66 15.35 3.08
N ALA A 75 -12.97 14.16 2.57
CA ALA A 75 -12.07 13.01 2.60
C ALA A 75 -10.84 13.24 1.71
N LEU A 76 -11.00 13.82 0.52
CA LEU A 76 -9.90 14.20 -0.36
C LEU A 76 -8.99 15.26 0.28
N LEU A 77 -9.59 16.31 0.86
CA LEU A 77 -8.82 17.34 1.56
C LEU A 77 -8.07 16.75 2.76
N TYR A 78 -8.73 15.89 3.55
CA TYR A 78 -8.10 15.19 4.65
C TYR A 78 -6.94 14.30 4.18
N PHE A 79 -7.17 13.51 3.12
CA PHE A 79 -6.16 12.64 2.54
C PHE A 79 -4.94 13.46 2.12
N GLU A 80 -5.13 14.53 1.35
CA GLU A 80 -4.04 15.37 0.85
C GLU A 80 -3.22 16.02 1.97
N ILE A 81 -3.88 16.53 3.00
CA ILE A 81 -3.19 17.15 4.15
C ILE A 81 -2.35 16.10 4.88
N VAL A 82 -2.93 14.94 5.17
CA VAL A 82 -2.26 13.89 5.93
C VAL A 82 -1.12 13.25 5.13
N THR A 83 -1.30 13.01 3.83
CA THR A 83 -0.26 12.46 2.95
C THR A 83 0.86 13.46 2.75
N THR A 84 0.57 14.74 2.55
CA THR A 84 1.59 15.79 2.47
C THR A 84 2.39 15.86 3.76
N ALA A 85 1.74 15.85 4.92
CA ALA A 85 2.43 15.82 6.21
C ALA A 85 3.32 14.57 6.37
N ALA A 86 2.83 13.40 5.97
CA ALA A 86 3.60 12.16 6.00
C ALA A 86 4.83 12.22 5.07
N LEU A 87 4.69 12.78 3.85
CA LEU A 87 5.80 12.98 2.91
C LEU A 87 6.83 13.95 3.46
N LEU A 88 6.41 15.07 4.07
CA LEU A 88 7.32 16.02 4.71
C LEU A 88 8.14 15.35 5.82
N ILE A 89 7.50 14.56 6.68
CA ILE A 89 8.18 13.79 7.73
C ILE A 89 9.16 12.80 7.08
N GLY A 90 8.74 12.07 6.05
CA GLY A 90 9.60 11.12 5.33
C GLY A 90 10.85 11.78 4.74
N ILE A 91 10.71 12.95 4.12
CA ILE A 91 11.81 13.74 3.56
C ILE A 91 12.74 14.21 4.67
N ILE A 92 12.21 14.74 5.78
CA ILE A 92 13.01 15.20 6.92
C ILE A 92 13.83 14.02 7.47
N VAL A 93 13.19 12.89 7.74
CA VAL A 93 13.87 11.69 8.27
C VAL A 93 14.93 11.19 7.29
N ALA A 94 14.63 11.14 5.99
CA ALA A 94 15.60 10.72 4.98
C ALA A 94 16.82 11.65 4.92
N ASN A 95 16.63 12.97 5.03
CA ASN A 95 17.74 13.94 5.02
C ASN A 95 18.57 13.94 6.31
N VAL A 96 17.97 13.58 7.45
CA VAL A 96 18.66 13.50 8.76
C VAL A 96 19.40 12.18 8.92
N VAL A 97 18.73 11.05 8.67
CA VAL A 97 19.30 9.71 8.81
C VAL A 97 20.27 9.39 7.66
N ARG A 98 20.06 10.01 6.49
CA ARG A 98 20.84 9.81 5.26
C ARG A 98 21.10 8.32 4.97
N PRO A 99 20.02 7.51 4.83
CA PRO A 99 20.17 6.09 4.55
C PRO A 99 20.83 5.92 3.17
N GLY A 100 22.11 5.60 3.15
CA GLY A 100 22.91 5.47 1.92
C GLY A 100 24.27 6.15 1.97
N ASP A 101 24.54 7.00 2.97
CA ASP A 101 25.88 7.56 3.18
C ASP A 101 26.92 6.43 3.33
N GLY A 102 27.96 6.45 2.49
CA GLY A 102 29.01 5.43 2.45
C GLY A 102 28.78 4.28 1.46
N LEU A 103 27.64 4.25 0.75
CA LEU A 103 27.45 3.34 -0.38
C LEU A 103 28.14 3.91 -1.63
N ASP A 104 28.93 3.07 -2.32
CA ASP A 104 29.54 3.39 -3.61
C ASP A 104 28.59 3.00 -4.75
N PRO A 105 27.95 3.96 -5.44
CA PRO A 105 26.97 3.67 -6.50
C PRO A 105 27.57 2.85 -7.64
N SER A 106 28.87 2.95 -7.86
CA SER A 106 29.63 2.26 -8.92
C SER A 106 29.75 0.75 -8.68
N LYS A 107 29.64 0.30 -7.41
CA LYS A 107 29.70 -1.12 -7.03
C LYS A 107 28.33 -1.76 -6.88
N LEU A 108 27.27 -0.95 -6.87
CA LEU A 108 25.90 -1.44 -6.91
C LEU A 108 25.57 -1.80 -8.36
N LYS A 109 25.09 -3.03 -8.60
CA LYS A 109 24.43 -3.33 -9.88
C LYS A 109 23.23 -2.41 -9.96
N GLY A 110 23.34 -1.31 -10.72
CA GLY A 110 22.26 -0.35 -10.89
C GLY A 110 21.01 -1.10 -11.31
N GLY A 111 19.97 -1.07 -10.46
CA GLY A 111 18.65 -1.48 -10.90
C GLY A 111 18.25 -0.55 -12.04
N ASP A 112 17.71 -1.11 -13.12
CA ASP A 112 17.24 -0.31 -14.24
C ASP A 112 16.04 0.54 -13.79
N VAL A 113 16.33 1.78 -13.40
CA VAL A 113 15.30 2.77 -13.00
C VAL A 113 14.74 3.54 -14.19
N SER A 114 15.23 3.28 -15.41
CA SER A 114 14.80 4.00 -16.62
C SER A 114 13.29 3.88 -16.85
N GLN A 115 12.69 2.72 -16.55
CA GLN A 115 11.25 2.49 -16.66
C GLN A 115 10.42 3.42 -15.77
N TYR A 116 10.88 3.69 -14.54
CA TYR A 116 10.19 4.60 -13.62
C TYR A 116 10.35 6.06 -14.04
N VAL A 117 11.53 6.41 -14.57
CA VAL A 117 11.80 7.74 -15.12
C VAL A 117 10.94 8.01 -16.36
N GLN A 118 10.80 7.04 -17.26
CA GLN A 118 9.94 7.14 -18.45
C GLN A 118 8.46 7.24 -18.06
N SER A 119 8.00 6.41 -17.13
CA SER A 119 6.60 6.44 -16.65
C SER A 119 6.22 7.79 -16.03
N GLY A 120 7.17 8.48 -15.37
CA GLY A 120 6.96 9.81 -14.82
C GLY A 120 6.83 10.91 -15.89
N GLN A 121 7.43 10.74 -17.06
CA GLN A 121 7.40 11.71 -18.16
C GLN A 121 6.12 11.62 -19.01
N GLU A 122 5.44 10.47 -19.01
CA GLU A 122 4.25 10.22 -19.84
C GLU A 122 2.90 10.47 -19.15
N MET A 123 2.89 10.95 -17.89
CA MET A 123 1.66 11.24 -17.15
C MET A 123 0.86 12.38 -17.81
N LYS A 124 -0.08 12.01 -18.68
CA LYS A 124 -1.06 12.93 -19.27
C LYS A 124 -2.24 13.06 -18.32
N TRP A 125 -2.44 14.25 -17.77
CA TRP A 125 -3.58 14.56 -16.90
C TRP A 125 -4.93 14.18 -17.50
N MET A 126 -5.08 14.28 -18.83
CA MET A 126 -6.31 13.88 -19.50
C MET A 126 -6.59 12.38 -19.36
N ASP A 127 -5.57 11.54 -19.57
CA ASP A 127 -5.70 10.09 -19.50
C ASP A 127 -6.03 9.64 -18.06
N PHE A 128 -5.50 10.33 -17.05
CA PHE A 128 -5.86 10.09 -15.65
C PHE A 128 -7.36 10.27 -15.38
N PHE A 129 -7.95 11.38 -15.85
CA PHE A 129 -9.39 11.62 -15.67
C PHE A 129 -10.24 10.64 -16.51
N LEU A 130 -9.79 10.28 -17.71
CA LEU A 130 -10.47 9.31 -18.55
C LEU A 130 -10.51 7.91 -17.91
N HIS A 131 -9.47 7.52 -17.16
CA HIS A 131 -9.44 6.24 -16.44
C HIS A 131 -10.34 6.17 -15.20
N ILE A 132 -10.90 7.29 -14.72
CA ILE A 132 -11.84 7.27 -13.59
C ILE A 132 -13.12 6.50 -13.96
N VAL A 133 -13.55 6.61 -15.21
CA VAL A 133 -14.72 5.90 -15.73
C VAL A 133 -14.22 4.69 -16.52
N PRO A 134 -14.43 3.46 -16.05
CA PRO A 134 -13.93 2.28 -16.75
C PRO A 134 -14.68 2.09 -18.08
N SER A 135 -13.97 1.61 -19.11
CA SER A 135 -14.55 1.34 -20.43
C SER A 135 -15.45 0.09 -20.48
N ASN A 136 -15.32 -0.79 -19.49
CA ASN A 136 -16.20 -1.94 -19.24
C ASN A 136 -16.47 -2.07 -17.73
N MET A 137 -17.67 -2.53 -17.38
CA MET A 137 -18.06 -2.81 -16.00
C MET A 137 -17.44 -4.11 -15.45
N PHE A 138 -17.04 -5.02 -16.34
CA PHE A 138 -16.44 -6.31 -16.03
C PHE A 138 -14.96 -6.38 -16.41
#